data_AF-A0A645JVW7-F1
#
_entry.id   AF-A0A645JVW7-F1
#
_cell.length_a   1.000
_cell.length_b   1.000
_cell.length_c   1.000
_cell.angle_alpha   90.00
_cell.angle_beta   90.00
_cell.angle_gamma   90.00
#
_symmetry.space_group_name_H-M   'P 1'
#
loop_
_entity.id
_entity.type
_entity.pdbx_description
1 polymer ?
#
loop_
_entity_poly.entity_id
_entity_poly.type
_entity_poly.pdbx_seq_one_letter_code
_entity_poly.pdbx_strand_id
1 'polypeptide(L)'
;MFVFEDITKLSNQAIQTVLKQVDQTDIAVALKGANDEVKGFIMSNLSKRLQEMITDDLEVMGPMKIRDVEEAQQKIVNVIRKLEDAGEIVISRGGGDDIIV
;
A
#
# COMPACT_ATOMS: atom_id res chain seq x y z
N MET A 1 3.60 15.69 3.64
CA MET A 1 4.21 14.67 2.77
C MET A 1 3.59 13.34 3.13
N PHE A 2 3.02 12.61 2.17
CA PHE A 2 2.46 11.28 2.39
C PHE A 2 3.59 10.24 2.44
N VAL A 3 3.61 9.41 3.49
CA VAL A 3 4.56 8.30 3.68
C VAL A 3 3.83 6.95 3.67
N PHE A 4 4.56 5.83 3.57
CA PHE A 4 3.96 4.50 3.46
C PHE A 4 3.01 4.16 4.61
N GLU A 5 3.37 4.53 5.84
CA GLU A 5 2.54 4.33 7.04
C GLU A 5 1.19 5.06 6.99
N ASP A 6 1.05 6.11 6.16
CA ASP A 6 -0.21 6.85 6.00
C ASP A 6 -1.26 6.06 5.19
N ILE A 7 -0.91 4.90 4.62
CA ILE A 7 -1.84 4.05 3.85
C ILE A 7 -3.10 3.70 4.62
N THR A 8 -3.03 3.55 5.95
CA THR A 8 -4.19 3.24 6.79
C THR A 8 -5.25 4.34 6.82
N LYS A 9 -4.90 5.54 6.35
CA LYS A 9 -5.80 6.69 6.23
C LYS A 9 -6.58 6.71 4.91
N LEU A 10 -6.23 5.84 3.95
CA LEU A 10 -6.94 5.73 2.69
C LEU A 10 -8.29 5.03 2.91
N SER A 11 -9.27 5.35 2.07
CA SER A 11 -10.48 4.54 2.00
C SER A 11 -10.15 3.15 1.41
N ASN A 12 -10.93 2.13 1.78
CA ASN A 12 -10.80 0.79 1.22
C ASN A 12 -10.83 0.79 -0.31
N GLN A 13 -11.69 1.62 -0.91
CA GLN A 13 -11.76 1.75 -2.37
C GLN A 13 -10.47 2.32 -2.96
N ALA A 14 -9.90 3.36 -2.34
CA ALA A 14 -8.66 3.99 -2.81
C ALA A 14 -7.48 3.00 -2.76
N ILE A 15 -7.27 2.31 -1.63
CA ILE A 15 -6.17 1.34 -1.51
C ILE A 15 -6.37 0.15 -2.47
N GLN A 16 -7.60 -0.30 -2.70
CA GLN A 16 -7.87 -1.35 -3.70
C GLN A 16 -7.51 -0.90 -5.12
N THR A 17 -7.78 0.35 -5.49
CA THR A 17 -7.38 0.91 -6.80
C THR A 17 -5.86 1.00 -6.91
N VAL A 18 -5.18 1.43 -5.85
CA VAL A 18 -3.71 1.47 -5.77
C VAL A 18 -3.12 0.08 -5.96
N LEU A 19 -3.56 -0.91 -5.17
CA LEU A 19 -3.00 -2.26 -5.17
C LEU A 19 -3.18 -2.98 -6.51
N LYS A 20 -4.17 -2.58 -7.33
CA LYS A 20 -4.32 -3.09 -8.71
C LYS A 20 -3.24 -2.58 -9.68
N GLN A 21 -2.55 -1.50 -9.35
CA GLN A 21 -1.49 -0.90 -10.17
C GLN A 21 -0.08 -1.20 -9.65
N VAL A 22 0.05 -2.00 -8.60
CA VAL A 22 1.33 -2.39 -8.01
C VAL A 22 1.59 -3.86 -8.32
N ASP A 23 2.82 -4.18 -8.69
CA ASP A 23 3.25 -5.56 -8.89
C ASP A 23 3.16 -6.36 -7.59
N GLN A 24 2.68 -7.61 -7.68
CA GLN A 24 2.52 -8.49 -6.52
C GLN A 24 3.82 -8.63 -5.71
N THR A 25 4.97 -8.76 -6.39
CA THR A 25 6.28 -8.87 -5.75
C THR A 25 6.59 -7.62 -4.93
N ASP A 26 6.29 -6.43 -5.44
CA ASP A 26 6.52 -5.18 -4.71
C ASP A 26 5.60 -5.08 -3.48
N ILE A 27 4.35 -5.59 -3.56
CA ILE A 27 3.45 -5.69 -2.39
C ILE A 27 4.08 -6.60 -1.33
N ALA A 28 4.52 -7.81 -1.69
CA ALA A 28 5.10 -8.76 -0.75
C ALA A 28 6.38 -8.20 -0.09
N VAL A 29 7.27 -7.60 -0.89
CA VAL A 29 8.52 -6.98 -0.42
C VAL A 29 8.23 -5.82 0.53
N ALA A 30 7.28 -4.93 0.20
CA ALA A 30 6.90 -3.81 1.06
C ALA A 30 6.33 -4.26 2.41
N LEU A 31 5.56 -5.35 2.43
CA LEU A 31 4.95 -5.89 3.64
C LEU A 31 5.97 -6.46 4.65
N LYS A 32 7.20 -6.78 4.24
CA LYS A 32 8.23 -7.26 5.18
C LYS A 32 8.75 -6.19 6.14
N GLY A 33 8.64 -4.91 5.78
CA GLY A 33 8.97 -3.79 6.67
C GLY A 33 7.76 -3.04 7.19
N ALA A 34 6.54 -3.50 6.88
CA ALA A 34 5.31 -2.86 7.34
C ALA A 34 5.04 -3.22 8.82
N ASN A 35 4.47 -2.28 9.57
CA ASN A 35 3.91 -2.59 10.88
C ASN A 35 2.63 -3.44 10.75
N ASP A 36 2.16 -4.01 11.86
CA ASP A 36 0.99 -4.91 11.84
C ASP A 36 -0.30 -4.23 11.37
N GLU A 37 -0.46 -2.93 11.65
CA GLU A 37 -1.62 -2.14 11.25
C GLU A 37 -1.67 -1.97 9.72
N VAL A 38 -0.57 -1.51 9.12
CA VAL A 38 -0.42 -1.33 7.67
C VAL A 38 -0.54 -2.67 6.96
N LYS A 39 0.13 -3.72 7.48
CA LYS A 39 0.05 -5.07 6.94
C LYS A 39 -1.38 -5.60 6.95
N GLY A 40 -2.07 -5.50 8.08
CA GLY A 40 -3.46 -5.92 8.21
C GLY A 40 -4.39 -5.15 7.27
N PHE A 41 -4.21 -3.83 7.17
CA PHE A 41 -5.00 -2.98 6.29
C PHE A 41 -4.82 -3.33 4.81
N ILE A 42 -3.58 -3.47 4.34
CA ILE A 42 -3.28 -3.88 2.96
C ILE A 42 -3.85 -5.27 2.69
N MET A 43 -3.55 -6.26 3.55
CA MET A 43 -3.99 -7.64 3.36
C MET A 43 -5.52 -7.73 3.30
N SER A 44 -6.24 -7.04 4.18
CA SER A 44 -7.72 -7.04 4.17
C SER A 44 -8.35 -6.44 2.91
N ASN A 45 -7.59 -5.64 2.15
CA ASN A 45 -8.01 -5.05 0.88
C ASN A 45 -7.55 -5.85 -0.35
N LEU A 46 -6.86 -6.97 -0.17
CA LEU A 46 -6.54 -7.92 -1.24
C LEU A 46 -7.67 -8.95 -1.40
N SER A 47 -7.78 -9.53 -2.60
CA SER A 47 -8.61 -10.72 -2.79
C SER A 47 -8.04 -11.92 -2.04
N LYS A 48 -8.87 -12.88 -1.62
CA LYS A 48 -8.43 -14.09 -0.90
C LYS A 48 -7.27 -14.81 -1.59
N ARG A 49 -7.37 -15.00 -2.92
CA ARG A 49 -6.31 -15.60 -3.73
C ARG A 49 -5.00 -14.83 -3.61
N LEU A 50 -5.05 -13.50 -3.68
CA LEU A 50 -3.86 -12.67 -3.59
C LEU A 50 -3.29 -12.63 -2.16
N GLN A 51 -4.15 -12.66 -1.14
CA GLN A 51 -3.70 -12.85 0.25
C GLN A 51 -2.93 -14.15 0.43
N GLU A 52 -3.44 -15.27 -0.10
CA GLU A 52 -2.78 -16.58 -0.07
C GLU A 52 -1.42 -16.51 -0.77
N MET A 53 -1.37 -16.03 -2.01
CA MET A 53 -0.12 -15.93 -2.77
C MET A 53 0.92 -15.03 -2.07
N ILE A 54 0.51 -13.87 -1.54
CA ILE A 54 1.40 -12.97 -0.79
C ILE A 54 1.88 -13.62 0.52
N THR A 55 1.02 -14.39 1.19
CA THR A 55 1.39 -15.09 2.43
C THR A 55 2.45 -16.15 2.14
N ASP A 56 2.25 -16.95 1.09
CA ASP A 56 3.23 -17.94 0.63
C ASP A 56 4.56 -17.27 0.23
N ASP A 57 4.48 -16.17 -0.52
CA ASP A 57 5.67 -15.38 -0.89
C ASP A 57 6.44 -14.91 0.35
N LEU A 58 5.75 -14.40 1.38
CA LEU A 58 6.36 -13.93 2.63
C LEU A 58 7.04 -15.06 3.43
N GLU A 59 6.48 -16.28 3.42
CA GLU A 59 7.06 -17.45 4.08
C GLU A 59 8.33 -17.94 3.37
N VAL A 60 8.36 -17.85 2.04
CA VAL A 60 9.51 -18.25 1.22
C VAL A 60 10.59 -17.16 1.21
N MET A 61 10.21 -15.89 1.35
CA MET A 61 11.14 -14.77 1.35
C MET A 61 12.07 -14.79 2.56
N GLY A 62 13.35 -15.05 2.29
CA GLY A 62 14.43 -14.95 3.28
C GLY A 62 14.73 -13.51 3.73
N PRO A 63 15.84 -13.31 4.46
CA PRO A 63 16.32 -11.99 4.83
C PRO A 63 16.58 -11.12 3.59
N MET A 64 16.26 -9.83 3.70
CA MET A 64 16.33 -8.87 2.60
C MET A 64 16.95 -7.55 3.09
N LYS A 65 17.52 -6.76 2.18
CA LYS A 65 18.11 -5.47 2.55
C LYS A 65 17.00 -4.47 2.81
N ILE A 66 17.15 -3.66 3.86
CA ILE A 66 16.20 -2.59 4.22
C ILE A 66 15.94 -1.67 3.02
N ARG A 67 16.99 -1.33 2.26
CA ARG A 67 16.86 -0.51 1.05
C ARG A 67 15.87 -1.09 0.02
N ASP A 68 15.89 -2.40 -0.19
CA ASP A 68 15.01 -3.04 -1.18
C ASP A 68 13.54 -3.00 -0.69
N VAL A 69 13.32 -3.08 0.63
CA VAL A 69 12.00 -2.88 1.26
C VAL A 69 11.52 -1.43 1.06
N GLU A 70 12.37 -0.46 1.38
CA GLU A 70 12.05 0.97 1.25
C GLU A 70 11.78 1.36 -0.20
N GLU A 71 12.51 0.79 -1.16
CA GLU A 71 12.25 0.99 -2.58
C GLU A 71 10.86 0.48 -2.99
N ALA A 72 10.46 -0.71 -2.53
CA ALA A 72 9.12 -1.24 -2.79
C ALA A 72 8.01 -0.41 -2.13
N GLN A 73 8.20 0.02 -0.89
CA GLN A 73 7.28 0.93 -0.20
C GLN A 73 7.15 2.26 -0.96
N GLN A 74 8.27 2.81 -1.45
CA GLN A 74 8.28 4.05 -2.21
C GLN A 74 7.57 3.91 -3.56
N LYS A 75 7.67 2.76 -4.24
CA LYS A 75 6.88 2.48 -5.45
C LYS A 75 5.38 2.56 -5.18
N ILE A 76 4.90 1.98 -4.08
CA ILE A 76 3.48 2.04 -3.70
C ILE A 76 3.07 3.50 -3.43
N VAL A 77 3.88 4.26 -2.68
CA VAL A 77 3.64 5.69 -2.43
C VAL A 77 3.60 6.49 -3.73
N ASN A 78 4.47 6.18 -4.70
CA ASN A 78 4.48 6.84 -6.00
C ASN A 78 3.21 6.56 -6.80
N VAL A 79 2.69 5.32 -6.75
CA VAL A 79 1.40 4.97 -7.37
C VAL A 79 0.26 5.74 -6.72
N ILE A 80 0.24 5.83 -5.39
CA ILE A 80 -0.75 6.63 -4.64
C ILE A 80 -0.75 8.09 -5.12
N ARG A 81 0.42 8.73 -5.19
CA ARG A 81 0.54 10.12 -5.64
C ARG A 81 0.08 10.29 -7.09
N LYS A 82 0.48 9.37 -7.97
CA LYS A 82 0.06 9.40 -9.37
C LYS A 82 -1.47 9.33 -9.50
N LEU A 83 -2.13 8.51 -8.69
CA LEU A 83 -3.59 8.38 -8.70
C LEU A 83 -4.31 9.57 -8.05
N GLU A 84 -3.71 10.16 -7.01
CA GLU A 84 -4.19 11.41 -6.41
C GLU A 84 -4.10 12.55 -7.43
N ASP A 85 -2.97 12.70 -8.11
CA ASP A 85 -2.74 13.72 -9.14
C ASP A 85 -3.69 13.56 -10.34
N ALA A 86 -4.09 12.31 -10.65
CA ALA A 86 -5.09 12.01 -11.68
C ALA A 86 -6.54 12.21 -11.21
N GLY A 87 -6.77 12.49 -9.92
CA GLY A 87 -8.10 12.57 -9.32
C GLY A 87 -8.83 11.24 -9.19
N GLU A 88 -8.13 10.11 -9.34
CA GLU A 88 -8.70 8.76 -9.22
C GLU A 88 -8.89 8.34 -7.76
N ILE A 89 -8.08 8.88 -6.86
CA ILE A 89 -8.22 8.69 -5.41
C ILE A 89 -8.10 10.02 -4.67
N VAL A 90 -8.67 10.07 -3.47
CA VAL A 90 -8.56 11.20 -2.55
C VAL A 90 -7.81 10.75 -1.30
N ILE A 91 -6.82 11.54 -0.90
CA ILE A 91 -6.07 11.31 0.33
C ILE A 91 -6.55 12.31 1.38
N SER A 92 -7.19 11.82 2.44
CA SER A 92 -7.51 12.65 3.60
C SER A 92 -6.23 13.00 4.36
N ARG A 93 -5.60 14.11 4.00
CA ARG A 93 -4.54 14.72 4.80
C ARG A 93 -5.20 15.30 6.05
N GLY A 94 -5.14 14.58 7.17
CA GLY A 94 -5.68 15.03 8.46
C GLY A 94 -5.31 16.49 8.75
N GLY A 95 -6.29 17.37 8.57
CA GLY A 95 -6.17 18.82 8.54
C GLY A 95 -7.39 19.31 7.77
N GLY A 96 -8.49 19.52 8.49
CA GLY A 96 -9.81 19.75 7.91
C GLY A 96 -9.80 20.84 6.85
N ASP A 97 -9.99 20.42 5.60
CA ASP A 97 -10.77 21.09 4.56
C ASP A 97 -10.65 20.22 3.33
N ASP A 98 -11.68 19.42 3.07
CA ASP A 98 -12.20 19.24 1.72
C ASP A 98 -13.58 18.58 1.86
N ILE A 99 -14.53 19.43 2.22
CA ILE A 99 -15.92 19.26 1.77
C ILE A 99 -15.89 19.50 0.27
N ILE A 100 -16.30 18.51 -0.53
CA ILE A 100 -16.86 18.80 -1.84
C ILE A 100 -18.14 17.97 -2.01
N VAL A 101 -19.17 18.71 -2.45
CA VAL A 101 -20.59 18.41 -2.69
C VAL A 101 -20.78 17.30 -3.72
#